data_AF-M1ES35-F1
#
_entry.id   AF-M1ES35-F1
#
_cell.length_a   1.000
_cell.length_b   1.000
_cell.length_c   1.000
_cell.angle_alpha   90.00
_cell.angle_beta   90.00
_cell.angle_gamma   90.00
#
_symmetry.space_group_name_H-M   'P 1'
#
loop_
_entity.id
_entity.type
_entity.pdbx_description
1 polymer ?
#
loop_
_entity_poly.entity_id
_entity_poly.type
_entity_poly.pdbx_seq_one_letter_code
_entity_poly.pdbx_strand_id
1 'polypeptide(L)'
;AETWLGSFKETFYRHSPEALSLSKTEKPDCTERLQLQRRLGCRMFHWFLANIYPELYPSEFRPRFSGKLHNTGLGFCVDCQAEGDILGCAMRLAPCSDSRQQQHLKHTS
;
A
#
# COMPACT_ATOMS: atom_id res chain seq x y z
N ALA A 1 17.25 -2.29 6.25
CA ALA A 1 15.83 -2.67 6.46
C ALA A 1 15.70 -3.83 7.46
N GLU A 2 16.40 -4.94 7.23
CA GLU A 2 16.28 -6.22 7.96
C GLU A 2 16.38 -6.15 9.50
N THR A 3 17.18 -5.24 10.08
CA THR A 3 17.31 -5.12 11.54
C THR A 3 16.19 -4.31 12.19
N TRP A 4 15.82 -3.17 11.61
CA TRP A 4 15.07 -2.13 12.33
C TRP A 4 13.63 -1.96 11.89
N LEU A 5 13.29 -2.20 10.62
CA LEU A 5 11.97 -1.87 10.09
C LEU A 5 10.89 -2.91 10.45
N GLY A 6 11.27 -4.08 10.97
CA GLY A 6 10.31 -5.14 11.30
C GLY A 6 9.43 -5.50 10.08
N SER A 7 8.11 -5.54 10.28
CA SER A 7 7.14 -5.80 9.21
C SER A 7 7.05 -4.68 8.16
N PHE A 8 7.48 -3.45 8.47
CA PHE A 8 7.44 -2.32 7.54
C PHE A 8 8.52 -2.40 6.45
N LYS A 9 9.46 -3.34 6.56
CA LYS A 9 10.48 -3.57 5.51
C LYS A 9 9.87 -3.92 4.16
N GLU A 10 8.71 -4.60 4.15
CA GLU A 10 8.03 -4.95 2.90
C GLU A 10 7.49 -3.72 2.17
N THR A 11 7.01 -2.72 2.91
CA THR A 11 6.62 -1.43 2.33
C THR A 11 7.83 -0.75 1.70
N PHE A 12 8.97 -0.71 2.42
CA PHE A 12 10.22 -0.18 1.87
C PHE A 12 10.63 -0.89 0.56
N TYR A 13 10.58 -2.22 0.53
CA TYR A 13 10.95 -3.00 -0.67
C TYR A 13 9.99 -2.87 -1.85
N ARG A 14 8.70 -2.59 -1.61
CA ARG A 14 7.76 -2.26 -2.70
C ARG A 14 8.10 -0.94 -3.39
N HIS A 15 8.68 0.01 -2.65
CA HIS A 15 9.02 1.34 -3.18
C HIS A 15 10.46 1.44 -3.70
N SER A 16 11.35 0.49 -3.37
CA SER A 16 12.70 0.40 -3.92
C SER A 16 13.01 -1.02 -4.40
N PRO A 17 12.70 -1.34 -5.66
CA PRO A 17 12.98 -2.64 -6.27
C PRO A 17 14.47 -3.01 -6.23
N GLU A 18 15.37 -2.04 -6.32
CA GLU A 18 16.82 -2.25 -6.26
C GLU A 18 17.22 -2.79 -4.88
N ALA A 19 16.69 -2.20 -3.82
CA ALA A 19 16.95 -2.66 -2.45
C ALA A 19 16.40 -4.06 -2.19
N LEU A 20 15.28 -4.42 -2.82
CA LEU A 20 14.72 -5.78 -2.76
C LEU A 20 15.60 -6.78 -3.52
N SER A 21 16.15 -6.38 -4.67
CA SER A 21 17.08 -7.23 -5.42
C SER A 21 18.32 -7.53 -4.58
N LEU A 22 18.93 -6.50 -3.99
CA LEU A 22 20.10 -6.62 -3.12
C LEU A 22 19.83 -7.50 -1.90
N SER A 23 18.68 -7.35 -1.24
CA SER A 23 18.35 -8.17 -0.07
C SER A 23 18.22 -9.67 -0.40
N LYS A 24 17.75 -9.99 -1.61
CA LYS A 24 17.62 -11.37 -2.10
C LYS A 24 18.95 -11.97 -2.57
N THR A 25 19.80 -11.17 -3.21
CA THR A 25 21.07 -11.63 -3.77
C THR A 25 22.14 -11.75 -2.71
N GLU A 26 22.33 -10.73 -1.88
CA GLU A 26 23.40 -10.68 -0.87
C GLU A 26 23.04 -11.44 0.41
N LYS A 27 21.74 -11.59 0.71
CA LYS A 27 21.24 -12.21 1.94
C LYS A 27 22.03 -11.77 3.18
N PRO A 28 22.07 -10.46 3.48
CA PRO A 28 22.96 -9.92 4.49
C PRO A 28 22.73 -10.56 5.85
N ASP A 29 23.77 -11.13 6.45
CA ASP A 29 23.70 -11.66 7.81
C ASP A 29 23.52 -10.49 8.81
N CYS A 30 22.37 -10.47 9.46
CA CYS A 30 22.01 -9.46 10.44
C CYS A 30 21.97 -10.01 11.87
N THR A 31 22.50 -11.21 12.11
CA THR A 31 22.38 -11.93 13.38
C THR A 31 22.92 -11.12 14.56
N GLU A 32 24.13 -10.57 14.45
CA GLU A 32 24.75 -9.78 15.52
C GLU A 32 23.94 -8.50 15.84
N ARG A 33 23.43 -7.81 14.81
CA ARG A 33 22.63 -6.60 14.97
C ARG A 33 21.28 -6.89 15.62
N LEU A 34 20.65 -8.00 15.24
CA LEU A 34 19.41 -8.47 15.86
C LEU A 34 19.63 -8.88 17.32
N GLN A 35 20.73 -9.56 17.63
CA GLN A 35 21.09 -9.88 19.02
C GLN A 35 21.33 -8.61 19.84
N LEU A 36 22.03 -7.62 19.29
CA LEU A 36 22.26 -6.34 19.95
C LEU A 36 20.94 -5.63 20.29
N GLN A 37 20.02 -5.56 19.33
CA GLN A 37 18.69 -4.97 19.52
C GLN A 37 17.93 -5.63 20.69
N ARG A 38 18.01 -6.96 20.80
CA ARG A 38 17.41 -7.72 21.91
C ARG A 38 18.10 -7.43 23.25
N ARG A 39 19.44 -7.46 23.27
CA ARG A 39 20.24 -7.20 24.49
C ARG A 39 20.00 -5.80 25.06
N LEU A 40 19.80 -4.81 24.20
CA LEU A 40 19.54 -3.43 24.60
C LEU A 40 18.06 -3.16 24.95
N GLY A 41 17.17 -4.14 24.81
CA GLY A 41 15.74 -3.96 25.07
C GLY A 41 15.10 -2.91 24.16
N CYS A 42 15.58 -2.79 22.92
CA CYS A 42 15.06 -1.79 21.98
C CYS A 42 13.57 -2.04 21.66
N ARG A 43 12.82 -0.96 21.49
CA ARG A 43 11.41 -1.03 21.09
C ARG A 43 11.29 -1.32 19.59
N MET A 44 10.17 -1.94 19.19
CA MET A 44 9.88 -2.27 17.79
C MET A 44 9.62 -1.01 16.95
N PHE A 45 9.78 -1.12 15.63
CA PHE A 45 9.55 -0.01 14.70
C PHE A 45 8.14 0.60 14.78
N HIS A 46 7.13 -0.22 15.10
CA HIS A 46 5.77 0.27 15.36
C HIS A 46 5.76 1.35 16.47
N TRP A 47 6.51 1.14 17.55
CA TRP A 47 6.63 2.12 18.63
C TRP A 47 7.30 3.42 18.13
N PHE A 48 8.33 3.30 17.29
CA PHE A 48 8.98 4.46 16.68
C PHE A 48 7.99 5.27 15.84
N LEU A 49 7.23 4.64 14.94
CA LEU A 49 6.22 5.35 14.16
C LEU A 49 5.14 5.94 15.07
N ALA A 50 4.63 5.19 16.04
CA ALA A 50 3.55 5.70 16.90
C ALA A 50 3.96 6.82 17.89
N ASN A 51 5.25 6.94 18.25
CA ASN A 51 5.69 7.85 19.33
C ASN A 51 6.72 8.89 18.90
N ILE A 52 7.54 8.58 17.89
CA ILE A 52 8.64 9.45 17.44
C ILE A 52 8.28 10.13 16.12
N TYR A 53 7.67 9.39 15.17
CA TYR A 53 7.26 9.97 13.89
C TYR A 53 5.86 9.51 13.44
N PRO A 54 4.79 9.94 14.11
CA PRO A 54 3.41 9.51 13.84
C PRO A 54 2.92 9.83 12.43
N GLU A 55 3.37 10.95 11.88
CA GLU A 55 2.99 11.43 10.54
C GLU A 55 3.46 10.48 9.42
N LEU A 56 4.52 9.70 9.67
CA LEU A 56 5.02 8.67 8.76
C LEU A 56 4.31 7.33 8.91
N TYR A 57 3.47 7.16 9.94
CA TYR A 57 2.76 5.91 10.12
C TYR A 57 1.95 5.65 8.85
N PRO A 58 2.17 4.51 8.15
CA PRO A 58 1.42 4.24 6.94
C PRO A 58 -0.05 4.30 7.29
N SER A 59 -0.78 5.27 6.75
CA SER A 59 -2.22 5.14 6.62
C SER A 59 -2.35 3.86 5.82
N GLU A 60 -2.66 2.73 6.45
CA GLU A 60 -2.84 1.50 5.71
C GLU A 60 -3.84 1.84 4.61
N PHE A 61 -3.39 1.91 3.36
CA PHE A 61 -4.27 2.13 2.22
C PHE A 61 -4.97 0.81 1.94
N ARG A 62 -5.70 0.34 2.95
CA ARG A 62 -6.71 -0.70 2.84
C ARG A 62 -8.01 0.08 2.72
N PRO A 63 -8.41 0.43 1.48
CA PRO A 63 -9.72 1.03 1.31
C PRO A 63 -10.73 0.10 1.96
N ARG A 64 -11.51 0.62 2.92
CA ARG A 64 -12.52 -0.17 3.64
C ARG A 64 -13.48 -0.85 2.66
N PHE A 65 -13.68 -0.20 1.51
CA PHE A 65 -14.45 -0.71 0.38
C PHE A 65 -13.69 -0.45 -0.92
N SER A 66 -13.59 -1.48 -1.75
CA SER A 66 -13.07 -1.40 -3.11
C SER A 66 -13.91 -2.26 -4.04
N GLY A 67 -14.21 -1.76 -5.24
CA GLY A 67 -15.04 -2.48 -6.20
C GLY A 67 -15.78 -1.54 -7.15
N LYS A 68 -16.83 -2.05 -7.79
CA LYS A 68 -17.68 -1.27 -8.69
C LYS A 68 -18.83 -0.63 -7.92
N LEU A 69 -19.14 0.62 -8.24
CA LEU A 69 -20.35 1.28 -7.73
C LEU A 69 -21.52 0.99 -8.67
N HIS A 70 -22.39 0.07 -8.28
CA HIS A 70 -23.53 -0.40 -9.07
C HIS A 70 -24.80 0.39 -8.75
N ASN A 71 -25.41 0.98 -9.77
CA ASN A 71 -26.74 1.58 -9.70
C ASN A 71 -27.80 0.50 -9.92
N THR A 72 -28.53 0.15 -8.87
CA THR A 72 -29.55 -0.91 -8.91
C THR A 72 -30.80 -0.57 -9.72
N GLY A 73 -31.11 0.72 -9.89
CA GLY A 73 -32.29 1.15 -10.65
C GLY A 73 -32.13 0.98 -12.17
N LEU A 74 -30.91 1.14 -12.68
CA LEU A 74 -30.60 1.05 -14.10
C LEU A 74 -29.79 -0.20 -14.47
N GLY A 75 -29.09 -0.82 -13.52
CA GLY A 75 -28.20 -1.96 -13.79
C GLY A 75 -26.83 -1.57 -14.37
N PHE A 76 -26.40 -0.32 -14.14
CA PHE A 76 -25.14 0.23 -14.67
C PHE A 76 -24.13 0.49 -13.56
N CYS A 77 -22.85 0.49 -13.90
CA CYS A 77 -21.76 0.83 -12.98
C CYS A 77 -21.22 2.23 -13.29
N VAL A 78 -20.71 2.90 -12.25
CA VAL A 78 -19.94 4.14 -12.45
C VAL A 78 -18.65 3.81 -13.19
N ASP A 79 -18.38 4.58 -14.25
CA ASP A 79 -17.23 4.45 -15.11
C ASP A 79 -16.65 5.84 -15.42
N CYS A 80 -15.34 5.90 -15.50
CA CYS A 80 -14.60 7.05 -15.99
C CYS A 80 -14.03 6.70 -17.37
N GLN A 81 -14.74 7.10 -18.42
CA GLN A 81 -14.32 6.87 -19.80
C GLN A 81 -13.38 7.99 -20.25
N ALA A 82 -12.10 7.88 -19.86
CA ALA A 82 -11.01 8.69 -20.40
C ALA A 82 -10.15 7.84 -21.34
N GLU A 83 -9.73 8.39 -22.48
CA GLU A 83 -8.74 7.78 -23.40
C GLU A 83 -7.29 8.03 -22.95
N GLY A 84 -7.09 8.56 -21.75
CA GLY A 84 -5.79 8.95 -21.22
C GLY A 84 -5.84 9.29 -19.74
N ASP A 85 -5.39 10.48 -19.37
CA ASP A 85 -5.27 10.88 -17.97
C ASP A 85 -6.62 10.89 -17.24
N ILE A 86 -6.66 10.31 -16.04
CA ILE A 86 -7.88 10.09 -15.24
C ILE A 86 -8.30 11.42 -14.56
N LEU A 87 -7.38 12.37 -14.46
CA LEU A 87 -7.60 13.71 -13.91
C LEU A 87 -8.57 14.51 -14.79
N GLY A 88 -9.74 14.84 -14.24
CA GLY A 88 -10.78 15.63 -14.91
C GLY A 88 -11.81 14.83 -15.71
N CYS A 89 -11.74 13.50 -15.64
CA CYS A 89 -12.71 12.62 -16.26
C CYS A 89 -14.11 12.76 -15.66
N ALA A 90 -15.13 12.90 -16.52
CA ALA A 90 -16.52 12.93 -16.10
C ALA A 90 -17.00 11.51 -15.76
N MET A 91 -17.46 11.32 -14.51
CA MET A 91 -18.09 10.07 -14.09
C MET A 91 -19.41 9.86 -14.81
N ARG A 92 -19.57 8.71 -15.47
CA ARG A 92 -20.78 8.33 -16.21
C ARG A 92 -21.22 6.93 -15.81
N LEU A 93 -22.47 6.59 -16.15
CA LEU A 93 -22.97 5.23 -16.02
C LEU A 93 -22.65 4.44 -17.30
N ALA A 94 -22.05 3.27 -17.15
CA ALA A 94 -21.74 2.35 -18.24
C ALA A 94 -22.05 0.90 -17.85
N PRO A 95 -22.24 -0.02 -18.82
CA PRO A 95 -22.44 -1.43 -18.52
C PRO A 95 -21.31 -1.96 -17.63
N CYS A 96 -21.66 -2.67 -16.57
CA CYS A 96 -20.70 -3.22 -15.64
C CYS A 96 -19.81 -4.26 -16.36
N SER A 97 -18.50 -4.11 -16.27
CA SER A 97 -17.54 -5.04 -16.88
C SER A 97 -16.33 -5.27 -15.97
N ASP A 98 -15.93 -6.53 -15.78
CA ASP A 98 -14.72 -6.85 -15.00
C ASP A 98 -13.43 -6.48 -15.75
N SER A 99 -13.49 -6.36 -17.08
CA SER A 99 -12.34 -5.93 -17.89
C SER A 99 -12.05 -4.44 -17.81
N ARG A 100 -12.95 -3.63 -17.23
CA ARG A 100 -12.80 -2.17 -17.14
C ARG A 100 -12.26 -1.74 -15.78
N GLN A 101 -10.94 -1.55 -15.71
CA GLN A 101 -10.28 -1.07 -14.48
C GLN A 101 -10.79 0.30 -14.01
N GLN A 102 -11.25 1.15 -14.94
CA GLN A 102 -11.85 2.46 -14.66
C GLN A 102 -13.14 2.38 -13.82
N GLN A 103 -13.79 1.21 -13.77
CA GLN A 103 -14.96 0.97 -12.91
C GLN A 103 -14.57 0.53 -11.49
N HIS A 104 -13.29 0.28 -11.20
CA HIS A 104 -12.82 -0.16 -9.89
C HIS A 104 -12.43 1.03 -9.02
N LEU A 105 -13.35 1.42 -8.13
CA LEU A 105 -13.22 2.56 -7.23
C LEU A 105 -12.76 2.12 -5.84
N LYS A 106 -12.11 3.04 -5.12
CA LYS A 106 -11.63 2.84 -3.75
C LYS A 106 -12.19 3.95 -2.86
N HIS A 107 -12.82 3.57 -1.76
CA HIS A 107 -13.34 4.53 -0.77
C HIS A 107 -12.28 4.83 0.29
N THR A 108 -11.88 6.10 0.39
CA THR A 108 -11.01 6.62 1.45
C THR A 108 -11.86 7.34 2.49
N SER A 109 -11.64 7.06 3.78
CA SER A 109 -12.24 7.79 4.90
C SER A 109 -11.54 9.12 5.15
#